data_AF-A0AA85BS14-F1
#
_entry.id   AF-A0AA85BS14-F1
#
_cell.length_a   1.000
_cell.length_b   1.000
_cell.length_c   1.000
_cell.angle_alpha   90.00
_cell.angle_beta   90.00
_cell.angle_gamma   90.00
#
_symmetry.space_group_name_H-M   'P 1'
#
loop_
_entity.id
_entity.type
_entity.pdbx_description
1 polymer ?
#
loop_
_entity_poly.entity_id
_entity_poly.type
_entity_poly.pdbx_seq_one_letter_code
_entity_poly.pdbx_strand_id
1 'polypeptide(L)'
;MASKKSPSNLSNRKPKEITLTNPSSSTPRDTTIPLWPEWNDQDVNNEKWDSSQKTKEKSKSSAQSSSSSSTYFIDPESQVLYPSSMIPFSMKRPNEFITEKAPVVYDPEFINHVDLLYYNEHLFKNELLRWIICDIQNLWLSCRTPIPESIPPTEFNESNMMMNLTHSTNYNYEWKPWEHIYAMTKITKDNNNTPQYNPYGKYIVKLYWMGCWRKIIIDDSIPFDENNKPLLPQSKQSYELWPMLLTKALLKIASME
;
A
#
# COMPACT_ATOMS: atom_id res chain seq x y z
N MET A 1 44.90 58.57 -28.58
CA MET A 1 43.60 57.85 -28.63
C MET A 1 43.80 56.55 -29.41
N ALA A 2 43.17 55.46 -28.96
CA ALA A 2 43.63 54.10 -29.24
C ALA A 2 43.13 53.49 -30.56
N SER A 3 43.94 52.59 -31.13
CA SER A 3 43.73 51.96 -32.44
C SER A 3 42.71 50.83 -32.44
N LYS A 4 42.03 50.64 -33.57
CA LYS A 4 41.48 49.34 -33.99
C LYS A 4 42.04 48.98 -35.36
N LYS A 5 42.61 47.78 -35.51
CA LYS A 5 42.99 47.17 -36.79
C LYS A 5 42.48 45.73 -36.83
N SER A 6 41.77 45.40 -37.89
CA SER A 6 41.43 44.02 -38.31
C SER A 6 42.71 43.32 -38.81
N PRO A 7 42.77 41.98 -38.72
CA PRO A 7 42.60 41.12 -39.91
C PRO A 7 41.91 39.79 -39.53
N SER A 8 41.58 38.77 -40.33
CA SER A 8 41.49 38.43 -41.77
C SER A 8 40.94 36.99 -41.86
N ASN A 9 40.32 36.62 -42.98
CA ASN A 9 39.81 35.28 -43.37
C ASN A 9 40.58 34.04 -42.87
N LEU A 10 39.86 32.92 -42.61
CA LEU A 10 40.07 31.63 -43.31
C LEU A 10 38.87 30.66 -43.21
N SER A 11 38.92 29.53 -43.93
CA SER A 11 37.77 28.70 -44.34
C SER A 11 37.83 27.24 -43.86
N ASN A 12 36.66 26.61 -43.68
CA ASN A 12 36.33 25.18 -43.82
C ASN A 12 37.35 24.08 -43.41
N ARG A 13 37.01 23.25 -42.40
CA ARG A 13 36.66 21.80 -42.52
C ARG A 13 36.54 21.08 -41.16
N LYS A 14 35.68 20.05 -41.08
CA LYS A 14 35.60 19.08 -39.96
C LYS A 14 36.65 17.96 -40.12
N PRO A 15 37.14 17.36 -39.02
CA PRO A 15 37.76 16.03 -39.04
C PRO A 15 36.88 14.92 -38.41
N LYS A 16 37.21 13.66 -38.71
CA LYS A 16 36.71 12.44 -38.06
C LYS A 16 37.90 11.64 -37.47
N GLU A 17 37.76 11.23 -36.22
CA GLU A 17 37.99 9.87 -35.68
C GLU A 17 39.26 9.06 -36.03
N ILE A 18 40.03 8.69 -34.99
CA ILE A 18 40.85 7.45 -34.92
C ILE A 18 40.75 6.86 -33.49
N THR A 19 40.65 5.53 -33.38
CA THR A 19 40.43 4.73 -32.16
C THR A 19 41.73 4.20 -31.53
N LEU A 20 41.76 3.95 -30.21
CA LEU A 20 42.72 3.06 -29.54
C LEU A 20 42.10 2.33 -28.33
N THR A 21 42.50 1.06 -28.13
CA THR A 21 42.10 0.15 -27.04
C THR A 21 43.31 -0.14 -26.13
N ASN A 22 43.25 -0.76 -24.93
CA ASN A 22 42.24 -1.54 -24.20
C ASN A 22 42.63 -1.48 -22.67
N PRO A 23 42.47 -2.53 -21.83
CA PRO A 23 41.27 -3.25 -21.36
C PRO A 23 41.10 -3.19 -19.81
N SER A 24 39.89 -3.44 -19.27
CA SER A 24 39.74 -4.19 -17.99
C SER A 24 38.30 -4.60 -17.72
N SER A 25 38.15 -5.76 -17.07
CA SER A 25 36.90 -6.41 -16.67
C SER A 25 35.97 -5.51 -15.85
N SER A 26 34.80 -5.18 -16.40
CA SER A 26 33.60 -4.99 -15.58
C SER A 26 32.87 -6.31 -15.46
N THR A 27 32.77 -6.84 -14.24
CA THR A 27 31.76 -7.85 -13.91
C THR A 27 30.38 -7.34 -14.32
N PRO A 28 29.41 -8.23 -14.65
CA PRO A 28 28.03 -7.80 -14.72
C PRO A 28 27.69 -7.19 -13.37
N ARG A 29 27.27 -5.93 -13.35
CA ARG A 29 26.52 -5.45 -12.18
C ARG A 29 25.27 -6.29 -12.17
N ASP A 30 25.06 -7.09 -11.12
CA ASP A 30 23.75 -7.65 -10.88
C ASP A 30 22.77 -6.49 -10.90
N THR A 31 21.91 -6.48 -11.92
CA THR A 31 20.74 -5.61 -11.95
C THR A 31 19.81 -6.20 -10.90
N THR A 32 20.04 -5.81 -9.64
CA THR A 32 19.17 -6.14 -8.52
C THR A 32 17.79 -5.62 -8.86
N ILE A 33 16.95 -6.52 -9.37
CA ILE A 33 15.56 -6.26 -9.69
C ILE A 33 14.97 -5.67 -8.42
N PRO A 34 14.42 -4.45 -8.44
CA PRO A 34 13.85 -3.87 -7.23
C PRO A 34 12.75 -4.79 -6.73
N LEU A 35 12.83 -5.16 -5.45
CA LEU A 35 12.09 -6.29 -4.86
C LEU A 35 10.60 -6.28 -5.22
N TRP A 36 9.99 -5.10 -5.19
CA TRP A 36 8.65 -4.87 -5.74
C TRP A 36 8.72 -4.07 -7.05
N PRO A 37 8.03 -4.53 -8.10
CA PRO A 37 8.03 -3.84 -9.39
C PRO A 37 7.39 -2.45 -9.26
N GLU A 38 7.78 -1.56 -10.17
CA GLU A 38 7.13 -0.26 -10.32
C GLU A 38 5.64 -0.45 -10.67
N TRP A 39 4.80 0.47 -10.19
CA TRP A 39 3.36 0.41 -10.36
C TRP A 39 2.96 0.61 -11.82
N ASN A 40 2.10 -0.27 -12.31
CA ASN A 40 1.49 -0.20 -13.64
C ASN A 40 0.03 -0.61 -13.55
N ASP A 41 -0.89 0.26 -13.96
CA ASP A 41 -2.32 0.00 -13.87
C ASP A 41 -2.76 -1.20 -14.73
N GLN A 42 -2.05 -1.46 -15.83
CA GLN A 42 -2.30 -2.65 -16.67
C GLN A 42 -1.98 -3.95 -15.92
N ASP A 43 -1.00 -3.96 -15.04
CA ASP A 43 -0.61 -5.17 -14.29
C ASP A 43 -1.57 -5.48 -13.13
N VAL A 44 -2.35 -4.50 -12.69
CA VAL A 44 -3.50 -4.70 -11.78
C VAL A 44 -4.74 -5.10 -12.59
N ASN A 45 -4.96 -4.48 -13.74
CA ASN A 45 -6.06 -4.83 -14.64
C ASN A 45 -5.93 -6.24 -15.25
N ASN A 46 -4.72 -6.77 -15.38
CA ASN A 46 -4.45 -8.14 -15.80
C ASN A 46 -4.34 -9.15 -14.63
N GLU A 47 -4.45 -8.68 -13.38
CA GLU A 47 -4.29 -9.53 -12.20
C GLU A 47 -5.38 -10.60 -12.09
N LYS A 48 -4.98 -11.80 -11.64
CA LYS A 48 -5.90 -12.89 -11.32
C LYS A 48 -6.08 -12.94 -9.81
N TRP A 49 -7.29 -12.66 -9.36
CA TRP A 49 -7.64 -12.60 -7.94
C TRP A 49 -7.96 -13.97 -7.34
N ASP A 50 -8.40 -14.92 -8.16
CA ASP A 50 -8.61 -16.32 -7.77
C ASP A 50 -7.30 -17.11 -7.71
N SER A 51 -7.21 -18.09 -6.81
CA SER A 51 -6.04 -18.95 -6.59
C SER A 51 -5.78 -20.03 -7.67
N SER A 52 -6.18 -19.77 -8.92
CA SER A 52 -6.19 -20.75 -10.01
C SER A 52 -4.84 -21.01 -10.70
N GLN A 53 -3.81 -21.43 -9.95
CA GLN A 53 -2.69 -22.18 -10.52
C GLN A 53 -3.13 -23.62 -10.88
N LYS A 54 -3.82 -23.77 -12.02
CA LYS A 54 -4.04 -25.10 -12.62
C LYS A 54 -2.80 -25.56 -13.38
N THR A 55 -1.80 -26.06 -12.65
CA THR A 55 -0.71 -26.85 -13.24
C THR A 55 -1.31 -28.08 -13.92
N LYS A 56 -1.10 -28.21 -15.23
CA LYS A 56 -1.61 -29.34 -16.03
C LYS A 56 -0.79 -30.60 -15.78
N GLU A 57 -1.10 -31.32 -14.71
CA GLU A 57 -0.77 -32.75 -14.64
C GLU A 57 -1.99 -33.61 -15.00
N LYS A 58 -1.70 -34.71 -15.70
CA LYS A 58 -2.68 -35.46 -16.48
C LYS A 58 -2.83 -36.86 -15.89
N SER A 59 -3.71 -37.02 -14.90
CA SER A 59 -4.10 -38.35 -14.39
C SER A 59 -5.62 -38.44 -14.19
N LYS A 60 -6.22 -39.44 -14.83
CA LYS A 60 -7.62 -39.83 -14.61
C LYS A 60 -7.66 -40.75 -13.38
N SER A 61 -8.59 -40.53 -12.44
CA SER A 61 -9.70 -41.47 -12.18
C SER A 61 -10.55 -41.12 -10.95
N SER A 62 -11.80 -41.59 -10.98
CA SER A 62 -12.72 -41.84 -9.86
C SER A 62 -13.22 -40.65 -9.01
N ALA A 63 -14.55 -40.64 -8.81
CA ALA A 63 -15.28 -39.63 -8.07
C ALA A 63 -15.14 -39.80 -6.55
N GLN A 64 -14.86 -38.69 -5.86
CA GLN A 64 -15.27 -38.47 -4.48
C GLN A 64 -15.51 -36.96 -4.29
N SER A 65 -16.45 -36.63 -3.41
CA SER A 65 -16.98 -35.30 -3.10
C SER A 65 -15.97 -34.15 -3.21
N SER A 66 -16.05 -33.36 -4.29
CA SER A 66 -15.31 -32.11 -4.41
C SER A 66 -16.02 -31.00 -3.64
N SER A 67 -15.82 -30.94 -2.31
CA SER A 67 -15.82 -29.63 -1.68
C SER A 67 -14.67 -28.85 -2.32
N SER A 68 -14.99 -27.75 -3.00
CA SER A 68 -13.98 -26.91 -3.62
C SER A 68 -13.20 -26.20 -2.52
N SER A 69 -12.09 -26.80 -2.09
CA SER A 69 -11.10 -26.17 -1.21
C SER A 69 -10.45 -25.03 -1.96
N SER A 70 -11.12 -23.88 -1.97
CA SER A 70 -10.60 -22.60 -2.44
C SER A 70 -9.30 -22.35 -1.68
N THR A 71 -8.18 -22.58 -2.35
CA THR A 71 -6.86 -22.40 -1.74
C THR A 71 -6.68 -20.91 -1.46
N TYR A 72 -6.41 -20.53 -0.21
CA TYR A 72 -6.09 -19.14 0.09
C TYR A 72 -4.77 -18.75 -0.57
N PHE A 73 -4.66 -17.49 -0.99
CA PHE A 73 -3.38 -16.90 -1.33
C PHE A 73 -2.51 -16.79 -0.08
N ILE A 74 -1.23 -17.10 -0.26
CA ILE A 74 -0.19 -17.00 0.76
C ILE A 74 0.90 -16.12 0.14
N ASP A 75 1.22 -15.03 0.80
CA ASP A 75 2.33 -14.17 0.41
C ASP A 75 3.65 -14.89 0.76
N PRO A 76 4.52 -15.21 -0.21
CA PRO A 76 5.79 -15.88 0.05
C PRO A 76 6.74 -15.07 0.96
N GLU A 77 6.57 -13.74 1.02
CA GLU A 77 7.37 -12.85 1.87
C GLU A 77 6.74 -12.66 3.28
N SER A 78 5.56 -13.26 3.55
CA SER A 78 4.81 -13.09 4.82
C SER A 78 5.59 -13.45 6.09
N GLN A 79 6.61 -14.32 5.97
CA GLN A 79 7.45 -14.78 7.07
C GLN A 79 8.49 -13.75 7.52
N VAL A 80 8.79 -12.73 6.69
CA VAL A 80 9.86 -11.74 6.93
C VAL A 80 9.31 -10.45 7.57
N LEU A 81 7.98 -10.35 7.76
CA LEU A 81 7.29 -9.10 8.08
C LEU A 81 7.40 -8.64 9.55
N TYR A 82 7.65 -9.55 10.49
CA TYR A 82 7.43 -9.29 11.90
C TYR A 82 8.74 -9.13 12.67
N PRO A 83 8.99 -7.98 13.32
CA PRO A 83 10.14 -7.84 14.21
C PRO A 83 9.99 -8.77 15.43
N SER A 84 11.11 -9.06 16.12
CA SER A 84 11.13 -9.99 17.27
C SER A 84 10.19 -9.64 18.43
N SER A 85 9.67 -8.40 18.47
CA SER A 85 8.66 -7.92 19.41
C SER A 85 7.20 -8.16 18.98
N MET A 86 6.98 -8.79 17.82
CA MET A 86 5.66 -9.07 17.21
C MET A 86 5.51 -10.54 16.78
N ILE A 87 6.21 -11.47 17.43
CA ILE A 87 6.08 -12.90 17.12
C ILE A 87 4.61 -13.33 17.32
N PRO A 88 3.91 -13.79 16.26
CA PRO A 88 2.50 -14.16 16.37
C PRO A 88 2.35 -15.47 17.16
N PHE A 89 1.39 -15.50 18.07
CA PHE A 89 0.96 -16.74 18.72
C PHE A 89 0.06 -17.57 17.81
N SER A 90 -0.78 -16.89 17.01
CA SER A 90 -1.59 -17.54 15.96
C SER A 90 -1.78 -16.60 14.77
N MET A 91 -2.16 -17.19 13.63
CA MET A 91 -2.49 -16.49 12.39
C MET A 91 -3.95 -16.80 12.02
N LYS A 92 -4.75 -15.79 11.66
CA LYS A 92 -6.19 -15.95 11.36
C LYS A 92 -6.59 -15.17 10.12
N ARG A 93 -7.47 -15.73 9.31
CA ARG A 93 -8.13 -15.06 8.16
C ARG A 93 -9.34 -14.25 8.63
N PRO A 94 -9.82 -13.25 7.86
CA PRO A 94 -10.97 -12.41 8.22
C PRO A 94 -12.20 -13.19 8.71
N ASN A 95 -12.56 -14.27 8.01
CA ASN A 95 -13.72 -15.12 8.33
C ASN A 95 -13.60 -15.87 9.68
N GLU A 96 -12.41 -15.91 10.31
CA GLU A 96 -12.16 -16.62 11.57
C GLU A 96 -12.29 -15.73 12.82
N PHE A 97 -12.33 -14.40 12.64
CA PHE A 97 -12.44 -13.43 13.75
C PHE A 97 -13.50 -12.34 13.54
N ILE A 98 -13.95 -12.11 12.31
CA ILE A 98 -15.07 -11.19 12.01
C ILE A 98 -16.35 -12.05 11.96
N THR A 99 -17.17 -11.96 13.00
CA THR A 99 -18.36 -12.81 13.19
C THR A 99 -19.69 -12.06 13.07
N GLU A 100 -19.71 -10.74 13.34
CA GLU A 100 -20.94 -9.94 13.42
C GLU A 100 -21.44 -9.45 12.05
N LYS A 101 -20.53 -9.24 11.10
CA LYS A 101 -20.79 -8.75 9.73
C LYS A 101 -19.89 -9.48 8.72
N ALA A 102 -20.22 -9.38 7.43
CA ALA A 102 -19.31 -9.81 6.38
C ALA A 102 -18.06 -8.89 6.33
N PRO A 103 -16.85 -9.44 6.13
CA PRO A 103 -15.64 -8.62 5.98
C PRO A 103 -15.71 -7.69 4.77
N VAL A 104 -15.20 -6.47 4.92
CA VAL A 104 -15.03 -5.48 3.84
C VAL A 104 -13.63 -4.91 3.88
N VAL A 105 -13.14 -4.32 2.78
CA VAL A 105 -11.87 -3.57 2.85
C VAL A 105 -12.10 -2.27 3.64
N TYR A 106 -13.15 -1.52 3.31
CA TYR A 106 -13.61 -0.34 4.03
C TYR A 106 -15.15 -0.25 3.96
N ASP A 107 -15.75 0.51 4.87
CA ASP A 107 -17.18 0.82 4.88
C ASP A 107 -17.43 2.24 4.34
N PRO A 108 -18.13 2.39 3.19
CA PRO A 108 -18.49 3.69 2.62
C PRO A 108 -19.25 4.62 3.58
N GLU A 109 -19.97 4.10 4.57
CA GLU A 109 -20.70 4.91 5.55
C GLU A 109 -19.77 5.61 6.56
N PHE A 110 -18.54 5.10 6.75
CA PHE A 110 -17.61 5.56 7.79
C PHE A 110 -16.32 6.21 7.26
N ILE A 111 -16.26 6.58 5.98
CA ILE A 111 -15.08 7.19 5.33
C ILE A 111 -14.56 8.48 6.00
N ASN A 112 -15.39 9.17 6.77
CA ASN A 112 -15.02 10.39 7.50
C ASN A 112 -14.64 10.13 8.97
N HIS A 113 -14.55 8.86 9.39
CA HIS A 113 -14.41 8.42 10.78
C HIS A 113 -13.15 7.57 11.02
N VAL A 114 -12.04 7.90 10.35
CA VAL A 114 -10.75 7.23 10.58
C VAL A 114 -10.24 7.54 12.00
N ASP A 115 -10.22 6.50 12.84
CA ASP A 115 -9.62 6.52 14.17
C ASP A 115 -8.88 5.21 14.38
N LEU A 116 -7.55 5.29 14.39
CA LEU A 116 -6.64 4.20 14.70
C LEU A 116 -6.04 4.32 16.10
N LEU A 117 -6.52 5.24 16.95
CA LEU A 117 -6.00 5.40 18.30
C LEU A 117 -6.81 4.57 19.31
N TYR A 118 -8.13 4.64 19.23
CA TYR A 118 -9.02 4.13 20.28
C TYR A 118 -8.90 2.62 20.57
N TYR A 119 -8.88 1.76 19.54
CA TYR A 119 -8.84 0.30 19.74
C TYR A 119 -7.42 -0.29 19.78
N ASN A 120 -6.39 0.52 19.50
CA ASN A 120 -5.02 0.05 19.22
C ASN A 120 -3.99 0.39 20.31
N GLU A 121 -4.42 0.81 21.50
CA GLU A 121 -3.52 1.17 22.61
C GLU A 121 -2.49 0.08 22.97
N HIS A 122 -2.83 -1.19 22.77
CA HIS A 122 -1.93 -2.33 22.98
C HIS A 122 -0.74 -2.34 22.01
N LEU A 123 -0.95 -1.85 20.78
CA LEU A 123 0.07 -1.79 19.73
C LEU A 123 1.10 -0.69 19.98
N PHE A 124 0.77 0.35 20.76
CA PHE A 124 1.67 1.47 21.05
C PHE A 124 2.92 1.09 21.87
N LYS A 125 2.92 -0.11 22.45
CA LYS A 125 4.13 -0.72 23.06
C LYS A 125 5.20 -1.04 22.01
N ASN A 126 4.79 -1.30 20.77
CA ASN A 126 5.69 -1.46 19.63
C ASN A 126 5.92 -0.09 18.96
N GLU A 127 7.18 0.30 18.81
CA GLU A 127 7.56 1.60 18.25
C GLU A 127 7.19 1.76 16.77
N LEU A 128 7.45 0.75 15.95
CA LEU A 128 7.16 0.77 14.53
C LEU A 128 5.65 0.86 14.27
N LEU A 129 4.83 0.09 14.98
CA LEU A 129 3.36 0.20 14.88
C LEU A 129 2.86 1.55 15.38
N ARG A 130 3.44 2.10 16.45
CA ARG A 130 3.10 3.44 16.94
C ARG A 130 3.38 4.51 15.90
N TRP A 131 4.51 4.44 15.19
CA TRP A 131 4.80 5.35 14.08
C TRP A 131 3.82 5.15 12.92
N ILE A 132 3.61 3.91 12.44
CA ILE A 132 2.68 3.63 11.33
C ILE A 132 1.27 4.13 11.62
N ILE A 133 0.74 3.90 12.83
CA ILE A 133 -0.58 4.38 13.25
C ILE A 133 -0.64 5.90 13.23
N CYS A 134 0.35 6.56 13.85
CA CYS A 134 0.42 8.02 13.89
C CYS A 134 0.54 8.63 12.49
N ASP A 135 1.39 8.08 11.61
CA ASP A 135 1.64 8.63 10.28
C ASP A 135 0.43 8.47 9.36
N ILE A 136 -0.26 7.32 9.38
CA ILE A 136 -1.52 7.13 8.66
C ILE A 136 -2.56 8.15 9.11
N GLN A 137 -2.72 8.33 10.42
CA GLN A 137 -3.75 9.22 10.97
C GLN A 137 -3.40 10.70 10.73
N ASN A 138 -2.13 11.09 10.87
CA ASN A 138 -1.65 12.44 10.57
C ASN A 138 -1.74 12.76 9.07
N LEU A 139 -1.42 11.82 8.18
CA LEU A 139 -1.54 12.02 6.73
C LEU A 139 -3.00 12.22 6.32
N TRP A 140 -3.91 11.37 6.82
CA TRP A 140 -5.34 11.54 6.59
C TRP A 140 -5.86 12.89 7.12
N LEU A 141 -5.52 13.27 8.35
CA LEU A 141 -5.90 14.57 8.92
C LEU A 141 -5.28 15.77 8.19
N SER A 142 -4.09 15.62 7.60
CA SER A 142 -3.40 16.68 6.86
C SER A 142 -3.97 16.88 5.44
N CYS A 143 -4.53 15.84 4.84
CA CYS A 143 -5.16 15.87 3.52
C CYS A 143 -6.66 16.26 3.55
N ARG A 144 -7.15 16.81 4.66
CA ARG A 144 -8.55 17.24 4.79
C ARG A 144 -8.77 18.67 4.29
N THR A 145 -9.80 18.86 3.48
CA THR A 145 -10.23 20.15 2.95
C THR A 145 -11.70 20.41 3.34
N PRO A 146 -12.06 21.61 3.84
CA PRO A 146 -13.46 21.93 4.12
C PRO A 146 -14.30 21.90 2.85
N ILE A 147 -15.47 21.26 2.88
CA ILE A 147 -16.40 21.29 1.75
C ILE A 147 -17.02 22.70 1.63
N PRO A 148 -16.97 23.39 0.47
CA PRO A 148 -17.42 24.77 0.34
C PRO A 148 -18.94 25.03 0.37
N GLU A 149 -19.70 24.44 1.30
CA GLU A 149 -21.12 24.74 1.49
C GLU A 149 -21.47 25.15 2.95
N SER A 150 -22.02 26.37 3.07
CA SER A 150 -22.69 26.96 4.24
C SER A 150 -21.96 27.10 5.58
N ILE A 151 -20.65 27.38 5.60
CA ILE A 151 -19.99 27.94 6.80
C ILE A 151 -19.85 29.48 6.60
N PRO A 152 -20.59 30.32 7.34
CA PRO A 152 -20.30 31.77 7.40
C PRO A 152 -18.89 31.98 7.97
N PRO A 153 -18.19 33.08 7.65
CA PRO A 153 -16.84 33.34 8.16
C PRO A 153 -16.87 33.54 9.68
N THR A 154 -16.78 32.44 10.41
CA THR A 154 -16.79 32.40 11.87
C THR A 154 -15.36 32.60 12.33
N GLU A 155 -15.16 33.53 13.28
CA GLU A 155 -13.83 34.00 13.66
C GLU A 155 -12.89 32.87 14.11
N PHE A 156 -11.60 33.06 13.81
CA PHE A 156 -10.55 32.10 14.11
C PHE A 156 -10.28 32.08 15.63
N ASN A 157 -10.81 31.08 16.34
CA ASN A 157 -10.61 30.91 17.78
C ASN A 157 -10.32 29.46 18.15
N GLU A 158 -9.75 29.25 19.35
CA GLU A 158 -9.28 27.93 19.82
C GLU A 158 -10.42 26.91 19.93
N SER A 159 -11.62 27.35 20.30
CA SER A 159 -12.83 26.51 20.37
C SER A 159 -13.19 25.92 19.01
N ASN A 160 -13.12 26.72 17.94
CA ASN A 160 -13.34 26.28 16.56
C ASN A 160 -12.24 25.30 16.10
N MET A 161 -10.99 25.49 16.54
CA MET A 161 -9.91 24.55 16.24
C MET A 161 -10.13 23.18 16.89
N MET A 162 -10.64 23.15 18.12
CA MET A 162 -10.98 21.91 18.82
C MET A 162 -12.22 21.23 18.22
N MET A 163 -13.25 21.99 17.81
CA MET A 163 -14.40 21.45 17.05
C MET A 163 -13.98 20.83 15.71
N ASN A 164 -12.99 21.42 15.03
CA ASN A 164 -12.42 20.86 13.81
C ASN A 164 -11.61 19.57 14.04
N LEU A 165 -11.22 19.24 15.28
CA LEU A 165 -10.69 17.92 15.62
C LEU A 165 -11.79 16.88 15.88
N THR A 166 -13.02 17.31 16.20
CA THR A 166 -14.11 16.43 16.61
C THR A 166 -15.23 16.32 15.56
N HIS A 167 -15.09 15.36 14.64
CA HIS A 167 -16.22 14.72 13.94
C HIS A 167 -17.22 15.66 13.22
N SER A 168 -16.75 16.78 12.67
CA SER A 168 -17.55 17.56 11.71
C SER A 168 -17.62 16.81 10.37
N THR A 169 -18.83 16.60 9.86
CA THR A 169 -19.13 15.74 8.69
C THR A 169 -18.78 16.36 7.33
N ASN A 170 -18.22 17.57 7.30
CA ASN A 170 -18.12 18.41 6.09
C ASN A 170 -16.68 18.59 5.59
N TYR A 171 -15.89 17.51 5.59
CA TYR A 171 -14.53 17.48 5.03
C TYR A 171 -14.45 16.53 3.84
N ASN A 172 -13.73 16.94 2.80
CA ASN A 172 -13.24 16.05 1.76
C ASN A 172 -11.78 15.68 2.07
N TYR A 173 -11.41 14.42 1.87
CA TYR A 173 -10.07 13.91 2.14
C TYR A 173 -9.39 13.53 0.82
N GLU A 174 -8.35 14.27 0.45
CA GLU A 174 -7.59 14.04 -0.80
C GLU A 174 -6.84 12.71 -0.78
N TRP A 175 -6.42 12.26 0.40
CA TRP A 175 -5.76 10.98 0.63
C TRP A 175 -6.64 10.08 1.49
N LYS A 176 -6.93 8.87 1.01
CA LYS A 176 -7.71 7.86 1.74
C LYS A 176 -6.92 6.55 1.85
N PRO A 177 -6.81 5.94 3.05
CA PRO A 177 -6.02 4.73 3.27
C PRO A 177 -6.41 3.56 2.34
N TRP A 178 -7.70 3.30 2.19
CA TRP A 178 -8.22 2.18 1.40
C TRP A 178 -8.04 2.33 -0.11
N GLU A 179 -7.94 3.55 -0.65
CA GLU A 179 -7.70 3.77 -2.10
C GLU A 179 -6.32 3.29 -2.56
N HIS A 180 -5.43 2.96 -1.62
CA HIS A 180 -4.13 2.37 -1.86
C HIS A 180 -4.16 0.83 -1.91
N ILE A 181 -5.28 0.20 -1.54
CA ILE A 181 -5.48 -1.25 -1.52
C ILE A 181 -6.32 -1.64 -2.73
N TYR A 182 -5.93 -2.69 -3.44
CA TYR A 182 -6.57 -3.16 -4.67
C TYR A 182 -6.88 -4.65 -4.53
N ALA A 183 -8.15 -5.01 -4.73
CA ALA A 183 -8.66 -6.37 -4.72
C ALA A 183 -9.98 -6.45 -5.49
N MET A 184 -10.15 -7.51 -6.29
CA MET A 184 -11.35 -7.79 -7.10
C MET A 184 -11.81 -6.63 -8.00
N THR A 185 -10.92 -5.69 -8.31
CA THR A 185 -11.22 -4.40 -8.96
C THR A 185 -10.54 -4.26 -10.33
N LYS A 186 -10.91 -3.22 -11.07
CA LYS A 186 -10.25 -2.72 -12.29
C LYS A 186 -10.03 -1.23 -12.15
N ILE A 187 -8.85 -0.77 -12.54
CA ILE A 187 -8.49 0.65 -12.55
C ILE A 187 -9.09 1.30 -13.79
N THR A 188 -10.04 2.20 -13.54
CA THR A 188 -10.76 2.99 -14.54
C THR A 188 -10.05 4.34 -14.79
N LYS A 189 -10.45 5.07 -15.85
CA LYS A 189 -9.76 6.30 -16.30
C LYS A 189 -9.84 7.47 -15.33
N ASP A 190 -10.83 7.45 -14.44
CA ASP A 190 -11.04 8.38 -13.33
C ASP A 190 -10.18 8.04 -12.09
N ASN A 191 -9.39 6.96 -12.13
CA ASN A 191 -8.50 6.49 -11.06
C ASN A 191 -9.19 6.25 -9.70
N ASN A 192 -10.52 6.16 -9.67
CA ASN A 192 -11.30 5.99 -8.45
C ASN A 192 -11.31 4.51 -8.03
N ASN A 193 -10.43 4.14 -7.11
CA ASN A 193 -10.29 2.76 -6.66
C ASN A 193 -11.26 2.41 -5.52
N THR A 194 -12.20 1.52 -5.80
CA THR A 194 -13.08 0.90 -4.80
C THR A 194 -12.67 -0.57 -4.60
N PRO A 195 -11.79 -0.90 -3.64
CA PRO A 195 -11.44 -2.28 -3.36
C PRO A 195 -12.59 -3.05 -2.74
N GLN A 196 -12.78 -4.30 -3.19
CA GLN A 196 -13.73 -5.22 -2.59
C GLN A 196 -13.00 -6.31 -1.79
N TYR A 197 -13.70 -6.92 -0.83
CA TYR A 197 -13.18 -8.07 -0.10
C TYR A 197 -12.87 -9.22 -1.07
N ASN A 198 -11.65 -9.76 -1.01
CA ASN A 198 -11.26 -10.94 -1.78
C ASN A 198 -11.32 -12.19 -0.88
N PRO A 199 -12.27 -13.11 -1.07
CA PRO A 199 -12.38 -14.33 -0.25
C PRO A 199 -11.21 -15.31 -0.45
N TYR A 200 -10.40 -15.15 -1.50
CA TYR A 200 -9.14 -15.89 -1.68
C TYR A 200 -7.97 -15.26 -0.92
N GLY A 201 -8.17 -14.10 -0.29
CA GLY A 201 -7.18 -13.48 0.60
C GLY A 201 -5.97 -12.88 -0.10
N LYS A 202 -6.10 -12.44 -1.37
CA LYS A 202 -5.03 -11.78 -2.14
C LYS A 202 -5.31 -10.30 -2.35
N TYR A 203 -4.37 -9.46 -1.97
CA TYR A 203 -4.46 -7.99 -2.11
C TYR A 203 -3.18 -7.44 -2.73
N ILE A 204 -3.32 -6.35 -3.49
CA ILE A 204 -2.23 -5.51 -3.97
C ILE A 204 -2.31 -4.18 -3.22
N VAL A 205 -1.18 -3.66 -2.73
CA VAL A 205 -1.09 -2.33 -2.13
C VAL A 205 -0.13 -1.46 -2.94
N LYS A 206 -0.55 -0.23 -3.23
CA LYS A 206 0.20 0.80 -3.94
C LYS A 206 0.88 1.71 -2.92
N LEU A 207 2.20 1.58 -2.73
CA LEU A 207 2.97 2.45 -1.83
C LEU A 207 4.08 3.16 -2.61
N TYR A 208 4.41 4.39 -2.21
CA TYR A 208 5.52 5.15 -2.81
C TYR A 208 6.81 4.85 -2.06
N TRP A 209 7.80 4.27 -2.73
CA TRP A 209 9.06 3.84 -2.09
C TRP A 209 10.23 3.83 -3.07
N MET A 210 11.37 4.36 -2.61
CA MET A 210 12.57 4.63 -3.42
C MET A 210 12.26 5.38 -4.74
N GLY A 211 11.53 6.49 -4.62
CA GLY A 211 11.33 7.45 -5.72
C GLY A 211 10.28 7.07 -6.78
N CYS A 212 9.53 5.99 -6.59
CA CYS A 212 8.43 5.61 -7.48
C CYS A 212 7.34 4.83 -6.74
N TRP A 213 6.17 4.68 -7.37
CA TRP A 213 5.09 3.84 -6.86
C TRP A 213 5.42 2.36 -7.06
N ARG A 214 5.13 1.53 -6.06
CA ARG A 214 5.44 0.08 -6.02
C ARG A 214 4.16 -0.75 -5.95
N LYS A 215 4.15 -1.89 -6.64
CA LYS A 215 3.11 -2.93 -6.53
C LYS A 215 3.53 -3.97 -5.49
N ILE A 216 3.00 -3.85 -4.27
CA ILE A 216 3.30 -4.76 -3.15
C ILE A 216 2.14 -5.75 -3.03
N ILE A 217 2.42 -7.06 -3.11
CA ILE A 217 1.39 -8.10 -2.95
C ILE A 217 1.43 -8.60 -1.51
N ILE A 218 0.26 -8.77 -0.88
CA ILE A 218 0.10 -9.32 0.48
C ILE A 218 -1.06 -10.31 0.53
N ASP A 219 -1.08 -11.14 1.58
CA ASP A 219 -2.25 -11.91 1.98
C ASP A 219 -2.97 -11.30 3.20
N ASP A 220 -4.21 -11.72 3.45
CA ASP A 220 -5.02 -11.30 4.62
C ASP A 220 -4.91 -12.22 5.85
N SER A 221 -3.84 -13.02 5.98
CA SER A 221 -3.57 -13.73 7.22
C SER A 221 -3.06 -12.74 8.28
N ILE A 222 -3.84 -12.55 9.34
CA ILE A 222 -3.61 -11.55 10.39
C ILE A 222 -2.94 -12.21 11.60
N PRO A 223 -1.86 -11.62 12.15
CA PRO A 223 -1.21 -12.10 13.38
C PRO A 223 -2.00 -11.74 14.63
N PHE A 224 -2.06 -12.67 15.59
CA PHE A 224 -2.72 -12.53 16.88
C PHE A 224 -1.77 -12.90 18.03
N ASP A 225 -1.94 -12.25 19.18
CA ASP A 225 -1.24 -12.58 20.42
C ASP A 225 -1.87 -13.76 21.18
N GLU A 226 -1.26 -14.15 22.31
CA GLU A 226 -1.73 -15.22 23.21
C GLU A 226 -3.10 -14.93 23.83
N ASN A 227 -3.50 -13.66 23.93
CA ASN A 227 -4.78 -13.20 24.47
C ASN A 227 -5.85 -13.08 23.37
N ASN A 228 -5.55 -13.59 22.16
CA ASN A 228 -6.41 -13.50 20.98
C ASN A 228 -6.74 -12.05 20.57
N LYS A 229 -5.80 -11.11 20.75
CA LYS A 229 -5.88 -9.74 20.23
C LYS A 229 -5.07 -9.59 18.93
N PRO A 230 -5.57 -8.89 17.90
CA PRO A 230 -4.81 -8.63 16.68
C PRO A 230 -3.52 -7.84 16.97
N LEU A 231 -2.43 -8.25 16.32
CA LEU A 231 -1.13 -7.55 16.33
C LEU A 231 -0.99 -6.51 15.21
N LEU A 232 -2.08 -6.23 14.47
CA LEU A 232 -2.16 -5.16 13.47
C LEU A 232 -3.31 -4.20 13.82
N PRO A 233 -3.26 -2.93 13.37
CA PRO A 233 -4.26 -1.93 13.69
C PRO A 233 -5.67 -2.30 13.25
N GLN A 234 -6.66 -1.80 13.98
CA GLN A 234 -8.08 -1.91 13.71
C GLN A 234 -8.72 -0.52 13.62
N SER A 235 -9.77 -0.35 12.82
CA SER A 235 -10.63 0.84 12.87
C SER A 235 -11.72 0.65 13.92
N LYS A 236 -12.68 1.57 13.99
CA LYS A 236 -13.87 1.40 14.84
C LYS A 236 -14.85 0.36 14.31
N GLN A 237 -14.75 0.03 13.03
CA GLN A 237 -15.59 -0.95 12.35
C GLN A 237 -14.84 -2.28 12.35
N SER A 238 -15.21 -3.17 13.27
CA SER A 238 -14.56 -4.48 13.51
C SER A 238 -14.48 -5.41 12.28
N TYR A 239 -15.20 -5.06 11.21
CA TYR A 239 -15.32 -5.79 9.95
C TYR A 239 -14.54 -5.16 8.78
N GLU A 240 -13.87 -4.02 9.00
CA GLU A 240 -12.96 -3.41 8.02
C GLU A 240 -11.56 -4.03 8.07
N LEU A 241 -10.96 -4.24 6.89
CA LEU A 241 -9.63 -4.83 6.73
C LEU A 241 -8.54 -3.81 6.35
N TRP A 242 -8.91 -2.59 5.92
CA TRP A 242 -7.94 -1.61 5.41
C TRP A 242 -6.78 -1.29 6.36
N PRO A 243 -6.94 -1.18 7.70
CA PRO A 243 -5.82 -0.80 8.55
C PRO A 243 -4.80 -1.94 8.67
N MET A 244 -5.30 -3.18 8.75
CA MET A 244 -4.47 -4.38 8.81
C MET A 244 -3.72 -4.59 7.49
N LEU A 245 -4.43 -4.50 6.35
CA LEU A 245 -3.85 -4.68 5.02
C LEU A 245 -2.80 -3.62 4.70
N LEU A 246 -3.10 -2.33 4.94
CA LEU A 246 -2.15 -1.23 4.70
C LEU A 246 -0.92 -1.35 5.62
N THR A 247 -1.13 -1.63 6.91
CA THR A 247 -0.02 -1.83 7.86
C THR A 247 0.86 -3.01 7.47
N LYS A 248 0.27 -4.12 7.01
CA LYS A 248 1.04 -5.30 6.58
C LYS A 248 1.95 -5.00 5.38
N ALA A 249 1.50 -4.18 4.43
CA ALA A 249 2.34 -3.71 3.33
C ALA A 249 3.42 -2.72 3.79
N LEU A 250 3.16 -1.88 4.79
CA LEU A 250 4.16 -0.99 5.38
C LEU A 250 5.23 -1.75 6.17
N LEU A 251 4.85 -2.76 6.95
CA LEU A 251 5.79 -3.69 7.63
C LEU A 251 6.67 -4.42 6.62
N LYS A 252 6.11 -4.80 5.46
CA LYS A 252 6.85 -5.42 4.36
C LYS A 252 7.96 -4.51 3.81
N ILE A 253 7.70 -3.20 3.70
CA ILE A 253 8.74 -2.19 3.40
C ILE A 253 9.74 -2.08 4.56
N ALA A 254 9.27 -1.91 5.79
CA ALA A 254 10.11 -1.65 6.96
C ALA A 254 11.06 -2.82 7.31
N SER A 255 10.72 -4.06 6.93
CA SER A 255 11.60 -5.23 7.11
C SER A 255 12.84 -5.25 6.19
N MET A 256 12.98 -4.28 5.28
CA MET A 256 14.14 -4.13 4.38
C MET A 256 15.23 -3.17 4.91
N GLU A 257 15.02 -2.54 6.07
CA GLU A 257 15.94 -1.59 6.71
C GLU A 257 16.77 -2.23 7.85
#